data_AF-A0A3M1YDV6-F1
#
_entry.id   AF-A0A3M1YDV6-F1
#
_cell.length_a   1.000
_cell.length_b   1.000
_cell.length_c   1.000
_cell.angle_alpha   90.00
_cell.angle_beta   90.00
_cell.angle_gamma   90.00
#
_symmetry.space_group_name_H-M   'P 1'
#
loop_
_entity.id
_entity.type
_entity.pdbx_description
1 polymer ?
#
loop_
_entity_poly.entity_id
_entity_poly.type
_entity_poly.pdbx_seq_one_letter_code
_entity_poly.pdbx_strand_id
1 'polypeptide(L)'
;MMKYRYCRSRMVAYINGELPPRVRRRMAQYIDTCPRCYAEYVRQRELQHELKMRVPGIGIPEAGQIERIWNAVQLQMQQPTVATPHLRYGVLIAVMVVLLMIPLFVSQPAVEASVATQPQPQTLIQKVVTPGATPVAVVVNNTLELTSQLMNVTPAAVVTPGG
;
A
#
# COMPACT_ATOMS: atom_id res chain seq x y z
N MET A 1 -46.52 -3.36 12.61
CA MET A 1 -45.34 -3.17 11.70
C MET A 1 -44.00 -3.68 12.28
N MET A 2 -43.66 -3.46 13.56
CA MET A 2 -42.34 -3.85 14.09
C MET A 2 -42.02 -5.35 14.00
N LYS A 3 -43.00 -6.23 14.25
CA LYS A 3 -42.84 -7.69 14.14
C LYS A 3 -42.37 -8.14 12.74
N TYR A 4 -42.86 -7.47 11.69
CA TYR A 4 -42.45 -7.75 10.31
C TYR A 4 -41.00 -7.35 10.06
N ARG A 5 -40.58 -6.16 10.50
CA ARG A 5 -39.18 -5.71 10.36
C ARG A 5 -38.21 -6.65 11.08
N TYR A 6 -38.59 -7.09 12.28
CA TYR A 6 -37.82 -8.06 13.06
C TYR A 6 -37.72 -9.43 12.37
N CYS A 7 -38.82 -9.92 11.78
CA CYS A 7 -38.81 -11.18 11.03
C CYS A 7 -37.95 -11.06 9.76
N ARG A 8 -38.09 -9.96 9.02
CA ARG A 8 -37.33 -9.68 7.80
C ARG A 8 -35.82 -9.64 8.04
N SER A 9 -35.35 -8.97 9.09
CA SER A 9 -33.90 -8.88 9.38
C SER A 9 -33.28 -10.20 9.83
N ARG A 10 -34.07 -11.13 10.37
CA ARG A 10 -33.58 -12.45 10.85
C ARG A 10 -33.95 -13.61 9.93
N MET A 11 -34.61 -13.35 8.80
CA MET A 11 -35.09 -14.38 7.88
C MET A 11 -33.96 -15.22 7.30
N VAL A 12 -32.87 -14.57 6.87
CA VAL A 12 -31.70 -15.25 6.28
C VAL A 12 -31.04 -16.19 7.29
N ALA A 13 -30.76 -15.69 8.50
CA ALA A 13 -30.19 -16.50 9.57
C ALA A 13 -31.12 -17.67 9.99
N TYR A 14 -32.45 -17.52 9.86
CA TYR A 14 -33.41 -18.59 10.16
C TYR A 14 -33.33 -19.71 9.13
N ILE A 15 -33.21 -19.34 7.85
CA ILE A 15 -33.07 -20.28 6.74
C ILE A 15 -31.73 -21.02 6.82
N ASN A 16 -30.65 -20.33 7.14
CA ASN A 16 -29.32 -20.93 7.32
C ASN A 16 -29.17 -21.74 8.63
N GLY A 17 -30.13 -21.65 9.55
CA GLY A 17 -30.07 -22.35 10.83
C GLY A 17 -29.14 -21.71 11.87
N GLU A 18 -28.76 -20.45 11.69
CA GLU A 18 -27.83 -19.71 12.56
C GLU A 18 -28.51 -19.13 13.82
N LEU A 19 -29.84 -19.23 13.94
CA LEU A 19 -30.55 -18.73 15.11
C LEU A 19 -30.52 -19.71 16.29
N PRO A 20 -30.41 -19.19 17.55
CA PRO A 20 -30.64 -19.99 18.74
C PRO A 20 -32.03 -20.67 18.74
N PRO A 21 -32.16 -21.88 19.30
CA PRO A 21 -33.38 -22.68 19.19
C PRO A 21 -34.62 -21.98 19.75
N ARG A 22 -34.47 -21.20 20.83
CA ARG A 22 -35.57 -20.40 21.41
C ARG A 22 -36.12 -19.36 20.43
N VAL A 23 -35.24 -18.68 19.70
CA VAL A 23 -35.62 -17.64 18.75
C VAL A 23 -36.18 -18.26 17.46
N ARG A 24 -35.63 -19.40 17.03
CA ARG A 24 -36.12 -20.18 15.89
C ARG A 24 -37.58 -20.60 16.08
N ARG A 25 -37.95 -21.15 17.24
CA ARG A 25 -39.34 -21.51 17.57
C ARG A 25 -40.28 -20.30 17.49
N ARG A 26 -39.85 -19.15 18.03
CA ARG A 26 -40.64 -17.91 17.98
C ARG A 26 -40.80 -17.39 16.55
N MET A 27 -39.77 -17.51 15.71
CA MET A 27 -39.87 -17.15 14.29
C MET A 27 -40.81 -18.08 13.52
N ALA A 28 -40.76 -19.39 13.77
CA ALA A 28 -41.68 -20.35 13.14
C ALA A 28 -43.14 -19.96 13.41
N GLN A 29 -43.49 -19.71 14.68
CA GLN A 29 -44.82 -19.24 15.06
C GLN A 29 -45.23 -17.94 14.33
N TYR A 30 -44.30 -16.99 14.17
CA TYR A 30 -44.59 -15.75 13.43
C TYR A 30 -44.77 -15.95 11.93
N ILE A 31 -44.03 -16.88 11.34
CA ILE A 31 -44.18 -17.26 9.93
C ILE A 31 -45.55 -17.91 9.71
N ASP A 32 -45.98 -18.78 10.63
CA ASP A 32 -47.28 -19.47 10.54
C ASP A 32 -48.47 -18.49 10.72
N THR A 33 -48.31 -17.48 11.58
CA THR A 33 -49.41 -16.55 11.91
C THR A 33 -49.52 -15.37 10.94
N CYS A 34 -48.40 -14.94 10.32
CA CYS A 34 -48.36 -13.71 9.53
C CYS A 34 -48.11 -13.99 8.05
N PRO A 35 -49.10 -13.75 7.15
CA PRO A 35 -48.96 -14.06 5.72
C PRO A 35 -47.86 -13.24 5.03
N ARG A 36 -47.57 -12.01 5.50
CA ARG A 36 -46.46 -11.21 4.96
C ARG A 36 -45.10 -11.80 5.31
N CYS A 37 -44.94 -12.34 6.51
CA CYS A 37 -43.69 -13.01 6.92
C CYS A 37 -43.51 -14.32 6.16
N TYR A 38 -44.59 -15.06 5.92
CA TYR A 38 -44.58 -16.27 5.10
C TYR A 38 -44.17 -15.98 3.65
N ALA A 39 -44.73 -14.93 3.02
CA ALA A 39 -44.36 -14.53 1.67
C ALA A 39 -42.86 -14.19 1.55
N GLU A 40 -42.30 -13.48 2.53
CA GLU A 40 -40.85 -13.19 2.58
C GLU A 40 -40.02 -14.46 2.78
N TYR A 41 -40.49 -15.40 3.61
CA TYR A 41 -39.83 -16.69 3.78
C TYR A 41 -39.74 -17.47 2.47
N VAL A 42 -40.85 -17.58 1.73
CA VAL A 42 -40.91 -18.25 0.43
C VAL A 42 -39.97 -17.56 -0.57
N ARG A 43 -40.00 -16.22 -0.63
CA ARG A 43 -39.12 -15.44 -1.51
C ARG A 43 -37.64 -15.71 -1.23
N GLN A 44 -37.23 -15.72 0.03
CA GLN A 44 -35.83 -15.97 0.40
C GLN A 44 -35.41 -17.41 0.08
N ARG A 45 -36.30 -18.38 0.27
CA ARG A 45 -36.04 -19.79 -0.07
C ARG A 45 -35.88 -19.99 -1.58
N GLU A 46 -36.70 -19.32 -2.38
CA GLU A 46 -36.58 -19.33 -3.84
C GLU A 46 -35.26 -18.71 -4.30
N LEU A 47 -34.90 -17.54 -3.76
CA LEU A 47 -33.61 -16.91 -4.06
C LEU A 47 -32.43 -17.82 -3.69
N GLN A 48 -32.47 -18.48 -2.53
CA GLN A 48 -31.43 -19.42 -2.13
C GLN A 48 -31.36 -20.62 -3.09
N HIS A 49 -32.51 -21.12 -3.56
CA HIS A 49 -32.56 -22.21 -4.51
C HIS A 49 -31.99 -21.79 -5.87
N GLU A 50 -32.40 -20.63 -6.39
CA GLU A 50 -31.88 -20.01 -7.61
C GLU A 50 -30.37 -19.77 -7.53
N LEU A 51 -29.88 -19.23 -6.42
CA LEU A 51 -28.45 -19.08 -6.15
C LEU A 51 -27.74 -20.42 -6.15
N LYS A 52 -28.28 -21.44 -5.48
CA LYS A 52 -27.67 -22.77 -5.45
C LYS A 52 -27.64 -23.44 -6.84
N MET A 53 -28.63 -23.16 -7.68
CA MET A 53 -28.71 -23.67 -9.05
C MET A 53 -27.85 -22.88 -10.05
N ARG A 54 -27.66 -21.57 -9.85
CA ARG A 54 -26.88 -20.71 -10.77
C ARG A 54 -25.42 -20.49 -10.36
N VAL A 55 -25.10 -20.68 -9.09
CA VAL A 55 -23.74 -20.57 -8.54
C VAL A 55 -23.02 -21.93 -8.33
N PRO A 56 -23.44 -23.11 -8.84
CA PRO A 56 -22.70 -24.34 -8.65
C PRO A 56 -21.43 -24.27 -9.52
N GLY A 57 -20.36 -23.72 -8.98
CA GLY A 57 -19.07 -23.61 -9.67
C GLY A 57 -18.23 -22.41 -9.31
N ILE A 58 -18.77 -21.38 -8.63
CA ILE A 58 -17.92 -20.27 -8.18
C ILE A 58 -17.18 -20.71 -6.90
N GLY A 59 -15.94 -21.17 -7.08
CA GLY A 59 -15.04 -21.48 -5.96
C GLY A 59 -14.96 -22.94 -5.54
N ILE A 60 -15.56 -23.88 -6.30
CA ILE A 60 -15.20 -25.30 -6.18
C ILE A 60 -14.12 -25.55 -7.24
N PRO A 61 -12.82 -25.53 -6.87
CA PRO A 61 -11.78 -25.88 -7.80
C PRO A 61 -12.01 -27.31 -8.30
N GLU A 62 -11.79 -27.54 -9.59
CA GLU A 62 -11.78 -28.88 -10.15
C GLU A 62 -10.83 -29.76 -9.31
N ALA A 63 -11.16 -31.04 -9.10
CA ALA A 63 -10.31 -31.95 -8.33
C ALA A 63 -8.88 -31.93 -8.88
N GLY A 64 -7.91 -31.51 -8.05
CA GLY A 64 -6.51 -31.36 -8.44
C GLY A 64 -6.10 -29.98 -8.99
N GLN A 65 -7.02 -29.02 -9.18
CA GLN A 65 -6.66 -27.66 -9.60
C GLN A 65 -5.80 -26.93 -8.56
N ILE A 66 -6.11 -27.08 -7.26
CA ILE A 66 -5.27 -26.52 -6.18
C ILE A 66 -3.89 -27.17 -6.21
N GLU A 67 -3.80 -28.48 -6.39
CA GLU A 67 -2.53 -29.23 -6.44
C GLU A 67 -1.64 -28.76 -7.60
N ARG A 68 -2.24 -28.52 -8.78
CA ARG A 68 -1.53 -27.96 -9.94
C ARG A 68 -0.98 -26.56 -9.67
N ILE A 69 -1.80 -25.68 -9.07
CA ILE A 69 -1.37 -24.32 -8.71
C ILE A 69 -0.25 -24.38 -7.66
N TRP A 70 -0.40 -25.24 -6.65
CA TRP A 70 0.60 -25.42 -5.60
C TRP A 70 1.94 -25.92 -6.15
N ASN A 71 1.90 -26.95 -7.01
CA ASN A 71 3.09 -27.46 -7.68
C ASN A 71 3.77 -26.41 -8.56
N ALA A 72 3.01 -25.61 -9.30
CA ALA A 72 3.57 -24.53 -10.12
C ALA A 72 4.29 -23.47 -9.28
N VAL A 73 3.69 -23.07 -8.15
CA VAL A 73 4.31 -22.11 -7.21
C VAL A 73 5.58 -22.70 -6.61
N GLN A 74 5.56 -23.98 -6.23
CA GLN A 74 6.72 -24.64 -5.66
C GLN A 74 7.85 -24.78 -6.67
N LEU A 75 7.54 -25.06 -7.93
CA LEU A 75 8.52 -25.08 -9.02
C LEU A 75 9.15 -23.69 -9.24
N GLN A 76 8.36 -22.63 -9.13
CA GLN A 76 8.84 -21.25 -9.27
C GLN A 76 9.74 -20.84 -8.10
N MET A 77 9.43 -21.27 -6.87
CA MET A 77 10.29 -21.03 -5.70
C MET A 77 11.61 -21.81 -5.77
N GLN A 78 11.59 -22.99 -6.41
CA GLN A 78 12.76 -23.84 -6.53
C GLN A 78 13.66 -23.50 -7.72
N GLN A 79 13.23 -22.67 -8.67
CA GLN A 79 14.07 -22.27 -9.79
C GLN A 79 15.23 -21.42 -9.25
N PRO A 80 16.49 -21.93 -9.26
CA PRO A 80 17.62 -21.07 -9.02
C PRO A 80 17.59 -20.04 -10.15
N THR A 81 17.54 -18.75 -9.79
CA THR A 81 17.83 -17.67 -10.73
C THR A 81 19.18 -18.03 -11.34
N VAL A 82 19.18 -18.54 -12.57
CA VAL A 82 20.40 -18.82 -13.30
C VAL A 82 21.08 -17.48 -13.45
N ALA A 83 22.03 -17.22 -12.56
CA ALA A 83 22.90 -16.07 -12.65
C ALA A 83 23.61 -16.24 -13.98
N THR A 84 23.13 -15.53 -15.00
CA THR A 84 23.83 -15.40 -16.27
C THR A 84 25.27 -15.07 -15.94
N PRO A 85 26.27 -15.75 -16.53
CA PRO A 85 27.64 -15.62 -16.09
C PRO A 85 28.13 -14.18 -16.34
N HIS A 86 27.99 -13.32 -15.34
CA HIS A 86 28.47 -11.94 -15.32
C HIS A 86 30.00 -11.87 -15.21
N LEU A 87 30.69 -12.98 -15.49
CA LEU A 87 32.14 -13.11 -15.43
C LEU A 87 32.82 -12.03 -16.29
N ARG A 88 32.21 -11.64 -17.41
CA ARG A 88 32.69 -10.55 -18.26
C ARG A 88 32.65 -9.19 -17.57
N TYR A 89 31.62 -8.92 -16.77
CA TYR A 89 31.50 -7.68 -16.00
C TYR A 89 32.40 -7.69 -14.77
N GLY A 90 32.59 -8.85 -14.12
CA GLY A 90 33.54 -9.01 -13.03
C GLY A 90 34.98 -8.71 -13.46
N VAL A 91 35.39 -9.18 -14.64
CA VAL A 91 36.71 -8.88 -15.22
C VAL A 91 36.85 -7.38 -15.53
N LEU A 92 35.82 -6.74 -16.10
CA LEU A 92 35.85 -5.29 -16.37
C LEU A 92 35.99 -4.46 -15.08
N ILE A 93 35.25 -4.80 -14.02
CA ILE A 93 35.36 -4.11 -12.72
C ILE A 93 36.75 -4.33 -12.12
N ALA A 94 37.27 -5.56 -12.14
CA ALA A 94 38.60 -5.87 -11.60
C ALA A 94 39.71 -5.09 -12.33
N VAL A 95 39.66 -5.03 -13.67
CA VAL A 95 40.60 -4.22 -14.47
C VAL A 95 40.51 -2.74 -14.09
N MET A 96 39.30 -2.21 -13.92
CA MET A 96 39.09 -0.80 -13.58
C MET A 96 39.63 -0.46 -12.18
N VAL A 97 39.44 -1.34 -11.20
CA VAL A 97 40.01 -1.21 -9.85
C VAL A 97 41.54 -1.25 -9.87
N VAL A 98 42.14 -2.17 -10.64
CA VAL A 98 43.61 -2.24 -10.79
C VAL A 98 44.14 -0.94 -11.42
N LEU A 99 43.48 -0.43 -12.46
CA LEU A 99 43.89 0.79 -13.14
C LEU A 99 43.81 2.03 -12.24
N LEU A 100 42.85 2.05 -11.32
CA LEU A 100 42.69 3.12 -10.32
C LEU A 100 43.70 3.03 -9.16
N MET A 101 44.21 1.84 -8.88
CA MET A 101 45.25 1.64 -7.86
C MET A 101 46.64 2.07 -8.33
N ILE A 102 46.96 1.95 -9.63
CA ILE A 102 48.28 2.34 -10.18
C ILE A 102 48.72 3.76 -9.79
N PRO A 103 47.91 4.83 -9.96
CA PRO A 103 48.34 6.18 -9.59
C PRO A 103 48.56 6.35 -8.08
N LEU A 104 47.84 5.61 -7.22
CA LEU A 104 48.01 5.68 -5.76
C LEU A 104 49.37 5.15 -5.29
N PHE A 105 49.93 4.18 -6.01
CA PHE A 105 51.25 3.64 -5.68
C PHE A 105 52.39 4.43 -6.33
N VAL A 106 52.14 5.13 -7.44
CA VAL A 106 53.15 5.89 -8.18
C VAL A 106 53.24 7.36 -7.73
N SER A 107 52.21 7.90 -7.08
CA SER A 107 52.24 9.26 -6.53
C SER A 107 52.98 9.31 -5.18
N GLN A 108 54.31 9.40 -5.20
CA GLN A 108 55.05 10.00 -4.08
C GLN A 108 55.01 11.53 -4.22
N PRO A 109 54.38 12.27 -3.30
CA PRO A 109 54.36 13.73 -3.37
C PRO A 109 55.68 14.29 -2.82
N ALA A 110 56.60 14.68 -3.71
CA ALA A 110 57.63 15.65 -3.41
C ALA A 110 57.22 16.99 -4.03
N VAL A 111 56.15 17.59 -3.51
CA VAL A 111 55.83 19.00 -3.79
C VAL A 111 55.59 19.66 -2.45
N GLU A 112 56.66 20.24 -1.90
CA GLU A 112 56.57 21.24 -0.84
C GLU A 112 55.89 22.49 -1.42
N ALA A 113 54.55 22.50 -1.39
CA ALA A 113 53.79 23.71 -1.63
C ALA A 113 53.86 24.55 -0.36
N SER A 114 54.67 25.61 -0.38
CA SER A 114 54.66 26.64 0.65
C SER A 114 53.26 27.28 0.69
N VAL A 115 52.51 26.93 1.73
CA VAL A 115 51.18 27.47 2.00
C VAL A 115 51.32 28.95 2.38
N ALA A 116 50.85 29.84 1.51
CA ALA A 116 50.62 31.23 1.86
C ALA A 116 49.45 31.30 2.85
N THR A 117 49.72 31.75 4.07
CA THR A 117 48.74 31.92 5.14
C THR A 117 47.66 32.92 4.74
N GLN A 118 46.42 32.47 4.60
CA GLN A 118 45.26 33.33 4.41
C GLN A 118 44.87 33.99 5.75
N PRO A 119 44.56 35.30 5.80
CA PRO A 119 44.20 35.99 7.03
C PRO A 119 42.85 35.50 7.58
N GLN A 120 42.83 35.19 8.88
CA GLN A 120 41.64 34.75 9.60
C GLN A 120 40.59 35.87 9.69
N PRO A 121 39.33 35.63 9.29
CA PRO A 121 38.22 36.51 9.64
C PRO A 121 37.86 36.36 11.12
N GLN A 122 37.86 37.48 11.84
CA GLN A 122 37.38 37.57 13.21
C GLN A 122 35.85 37.43 13.24
N THR A 123 35.33 36.25 13.58
CA THR A 123 33.90 36.11 13.92
C THR A 123 33.71 36.43 15.39
N LEU A 124 33.17 37.63 15.63
CA LEU A 124 32.75 38.14 16.91
C LEU A 124 31.53 37.32 17.40
N ILE A 125 31.77 36.33 18.28
CA ILE A 125 30.70 35.56 18.91
C ILE A 125 30.04 36.46 19.96
N GLN A 126 28.95 37.12 19.57
CA GLN A 126 28.07 37.79 20.52
C GLN A 126 27.25 36.71 21.25
N LYS A 127 27.67 36.40 22.47
CA LYS A 127 26.95 35.51 23.40
C LYS A 127 25.66 36.20 23.83
N VAL A 128 24.56 35.94 23.13
CA VAL A 128 23.22 36.27 23.63
C VAL A 128 22.89 35.27 24.73
N VAL A 129 23.07 35.68 25.98
CA VAL A 129 22.58 34.95 27.14
C VAL A 129 21.09 35.27 27.26
N THR A 130 20.24 34.35 26.82
CA THR A 130 18.82 34.34 27.22
C THR A 130 18.69 33.46 28.46
N PRO A 131 18.27 33.98 29.62
CA PRO A 131 18.11 33.18 30.82
C PRO A 131 16.83 32.35 30.71
N GLY A 132 16.98 31.02 30.72
CA GLY A 132 15.88 30.08 30.91
C GLY A 132 15.21 29.55 29.64
N ALA A 133 15.89 28.65 28.92
CA ALA A 133 15.24 27.61 28.13
C ALA A 133 16.25 26.52 27.75
N THR A 134 15.81 25.26 27.85
CA THR A 134 16.52 24.03 27.47
C THR A 134 17.18 24.09 26.08
N PRO A 135 18.38 23.51 25.87
CA PRO A 135 19.04 23.52 24.57
C PRO A 135 18.28 22.60 23.59
N VAL A 136 17.48 23.21 22.72
CA VAL A 136 17.06 22.58 21.46
C VAL A 136 17.97 23.13 20.38
N ALA A 137 18.78 22.26 19.77
CA ALA A 137 19.56 22.61 18.59
C ALA A 137 18.59 22.87 17.43
N VAL A 138 18.30 24.13 17.15
CA VAL A 138 17.57 24.55 15.96
C VAL A 138 18.61 24.79 14.86
N VAL A 139 18.70 23.86 13.92
CA VAL A 139 19.41 24.07 12.65
C VAL A 139 18.50 24.91 11.76
N VAL A 140 18.87 26.18 11.58
CA VAL A 140 18.21 27.12 10.67
C VAL A 140 18.91 27.01 9.31
N ASN A 141 18.31 26.29 8.36
CA ASN A 141 18.71 26.34 6.96
C ASN A 141 17.83 27.35 6.23
N ASN A 142 18.29 28.61 6.17
CA ASN A 142 17.73 29.62 5.28
C ASN A 142 18.65 29.77 4.06
N THR A 143 18.29 29.15 2.95
CA THR A 143 18.67 29.66 1.63
C THR A 143 17.48 30.44 1.07
N LEU A 144 17.67 31.75 1.11
CA LEU A 144 16.81 32.79 0.57
C LEU A 144 16.58 32.61 -0.94
N GLU A 145 15.32 32.83 -1.31
CA GLU A 145 14.90 33.72 -2.39
C GLU A 145 15.71 33.72 -3.70
N LEU A 146 15.07 33.21 -4.75
CA LEU A 146 15.05 33.96 -6.00
C LEU A 146 13.68 33.77 -6.68
N THR A 147 12.92 34.87 -6.78
CA THR A 147 11.88 35.17 -7.77
C THR A 147 10.62 34.29 -7.71
N SER A 148 9.47 34.68 -7.14
CA SER A 148 8.71 35.94 -7.28
C SER A 148 8.80 36.53 -8.69
N GLN A 149 7.92 36.09 -9.58
CA GLN A 149 7.23 36.89 -10.62
C GLN A 149 6.79 35.97 -11.77
N LEU A 150 5.51 35.60 -11.79
CA LEU A 150 4.57 35.96 -12.88
C LEU A 150 3.22 35.29 -12.63
N MET A 151 2.28 36.11 -12.11
CA MET A 151 0.87 36.21 -12.50
C MET A 151 0.04 34.90 -12.51
N ASN A 152 -0.83 34.66 -11.54
CA ASN A 152 -2.12 35.34 -11.36
C ASN A 152 -2.92 35.49 -12.66
N VAL A 153 -3.80 34.54 -13.00
CA VAL A 153 -5.20 34.78 -13.44
C VAL A 153 -6.01 33.46 -13.29
N THR A 154 -6.92 33.43 -12.33
CA THR A 154 -8.26 32.82 -12.48
C THR A 154 -9.23 33.97 -12.78
N PRO A 155 -10.50 33.80 -13.23
CA PRO A 155 -11.23 32.67 -13.83
C PRO A 155 -12.01 33.08 -15.11
N ALA A 156 -12.67 32.14 -15.83
CA ALA A 156 -14.02 32.34 -16.41
C ALA A 156 -14.46 31.14 -17.27
N ALA A 157 -15.73 30.80 -17.11
CA ALA A 157 -16.52 29.90 -17.96
C ALA A 157 -16.58 30.37 -19.42
N VAL A 158 -16.95 29.47 -20.35
CA VAL A 158 -17.92 29.74 -21.44
C VAL A 158 -18.31 28.41 -22.12
N VAL A 159 -19.62 28.25 -22.23
CA VAL A 159 -20.43 27.27 -22.97
C VAL A 159 -20.24 27.44 -24.47
N THR A 160 -20.24 26.36 -25.29
CA THR A 160 -21.07 26.16 -26.51
C THR A 160 -20.66 24.93 -27.37
N PRO A 161 -21.53 24.44 -28.28
CA PRO A 161 -21.71 23.02 -28.64
C PRO A 161 -21.22 22.66 -30.07
N GLY A 162 -21.38 21.39 -30.47
CA GLY A 162 -21.45 21.01 -31.88
C GLY A 162 -21.10 19.54 -32.15
N GLY A 163 -22.11 18.76 -32.57
CA GLY A 163 -21.99 17.38 -33.03
C GLY A 163 -23.31 16.63 -32.93
#